data_AF-A0A381YF19-F1
#
_entry.id   AF-A0A381YF19-F1
#
_cell.length_a   1.000
_cell.length_b   1.000
_cell.length_c   1.000
_cell.angle_alpha   90.00
_cell.angle_beta   90.00
_cell.angle_gamma   90.00
#
_symmetry.space_group_name_H-M   'P 1'
#
loop_
_entity.id
_entity.type
_entity.pdbx_description
1 polymer ?
#
loop_
_entity_poly.entity_id
_entity_poly.type
_entity_poly.pdbx_seq_one_letter_code
_entity_poly.pdbx_strand_id
1 'polypeptide(L)'
;APGIIIAACQLITMPLLAAGVINGLCHAKGYRNFETDDVSTNLWPIGIFVAGEELHNNHHAFPSSAKFSCRPWEVDMGWLHLKVFSALGLAKIKRVAPVPEMNLEPSAPDVDALRAIIVNRMHVLRHYTHSVILPALRRDLGNSDQKNSVIIRQAKKLLTWHPGMLDEVSKQRLLEIVEGYPSVQTVLAFRNELKDLWEGSHSSNESLLADLRNWCAKAEASGNKGLQEFSSYLQSFRSIPATA
;
A
#
# COMPACT_ATOMS: atom_id res chain seq x y z
N ALA A 1 10.51 -12.02 41.76
CA ALA A 1 9.90 -10.68 41.83
C ALA A 1 10.20 -9.79 40.61
N PRO A 2 11.41 -9.73 40.02
CA PRO A 2 11.71 -8.80 38.91
C PRO A 2 10.82 -8.95 37.68
N GLY A 3 10.51 -10.19 37.27
CA GLY A 3 9.65 -10.44 36.10
C GLY A 3 8.22 -9.91 36.25
N ILE A 4 7.65 -9.95 37.46
CA ILE A 4 6.30 -9.43 37.73
C ILE A 4 6.30 -7.90 37.63
N ILE A 5 7.35 -7.25 38.15
CA ILE A 5 7.51 -5.80 38.07
C ILE A 5 7.70 -5.37 36.61
N ILE A 6 8.53 -6.08 35.84
CA ILE A 6 8.73 -5.81 34.40
C ILE A 6 7.42 -5.99 33.63
N ALA A 7 6.66 -7.06 33.90
CA ALA A 7 5.38 -7.29 33.27
C ALA A 7 4.35 -6.20 33.64
N ALA A 8 4.29 -5.80 34.91
CA ALA A 8 3.42 -4.72 35.36
C ALA A 8 3.79 -3.37 34.73
N CYS A 9 5.08 -3.03 34.68
CA CYS A 9 5.56 -1.84 33.96
C CYS A 9 5.15 -1.90 32.49
N GLN A 10 5.39 -3.02 31.80
CA GLN A 10 5.03 -3.16 30.39
C GLN A 10 3.53 -3.05 30.14
N LEU A 11 2.69 -3.65 31.00
CA LEU A 11 1.23 -3.58 30.93
C LEU A 11 0.68 -2.16 31.13
N ILE A 12 1.36 -1.33 31.93
CA ILE A 12 0.98 0.08 32.14
C ILE A 12 1.52 0.96 31.01
N THR A 13 2.77 0.74 30.62
CA THR A 13 3.49 1.58 29.67
C THR A 13 2.99 1.37 28.24
N MET A 14 2.58 0.17 27.85
CA MET A 14 2.08 -0.11 26.50
C MET A 14 0.81 0.67 26.15
N PRO A 15 -0.29 0.66 26.93
CA PRO A 15 -1.47 1.47 26.62
C PRO A 15 -1.18 2.97 26.59
N LEU A 16 -0.38 3.48 27.53
CA LEU A 16 -0.06 4.90 27.61
C LEU A 16 0.83 5.37 26.45
N LEU A 17 1.92 4.64 26.17
CA LEU A 17 2.86 5.01 25.12
C LEU A 17 2.36 4.60 23.74
N ALA A 18 1.99 3.34 23.53
CA ALA A 18 1.59 2.87 22.20
C ALA A 18 0.20 3.42 21.80
N ALA A 19 -0.83 3.17 22.61
CA ALA A 19 -2.20 3.58 22.25
C ALA A 19 -2.47 5.08 22.48
N GLY A 20 -1.75 5.73 23.40
CA GLY A 20 -1.83 7.17 23.62
C GLY A 20 -0.87 7.95 22.71
N VAL A 21 0.41 7.96 23.07
CA VAL A 21 1.41 8.85 22.46
C VAL A 21 1.71 8.48 21.01
N ILE A 22 2.07 7.23 20.74
CA ILE A 22 2.48 6.77 19.41
C ILE A 22 1.30 6.81 18.45
N ASN A 23 0.12 6.36 18.86
CA ASN A 23 -1.09 6.50 18.07
C ASN A 23 -1.31 7.96 17.64
N GLY A 24 -1.29 8.90 18.60
CA GLY A 24 -1.42 10.33 18.29
C GLY A 24 -0.35 10.85 17.35
N LEU A 25 0.92 10.48 17.56
CA LEU A 25 2.03 10.88 16.69
C LEU A 25 1.91 10.28 15.28
N CYS A 26 1.54 9.00 15.17
CA CYS A 26 1.32 8.30 13.91
C CYS A 26 0.16 8.92 13.11
N HIS A 27 -0.83 9.53 13.75
CA HIS A 27 -1.86 10.29 13.05
C HIS A 27 -1.47 11.75 12.78
N ALA A 28 -0.46 12.29 13.46
CA ALA A 28 -0.01 13.68 13.28
C ALA A 28 1.08 13.85 12.22
N LYS A 29 2.09 12.98 12.19
CA LYS A 29 3.26 13.13 11.31
C LYS A 29 3.94 11.80 11.07
N GLY A 30 4.32 11.56 9.81
CA GLY A 30 5.13 10.41 9.43
C GLY A 30 5.17 10.22 7.92
N TYR A 31 5.60 9.04 7.50
CA TYR A 31 5.56 8.62 6.10
C TYR A 31 4.49 7.55 5.89
N ARG A 32 4.09 7.32 4.64
CA ARG A 32 3.12 6.27 4.30
C ARG A 32 3.69 5.41 3.18
N ASN A 33 3.51 4.11 3.32
CA ASN A 33 3.80 3.14 2.27
C ASN A 33 2.58 2.86 1.39
N PHE A 34 1.37 3.02 1.96
CA PHE A 34 0.11 2.59 1.38
C PHE A 34 -0.98 3.66 1.53
N GLU A 35 -1.85 3.76 0.53
CA GLU A 35 -3.08 4.54 0.60
C GLU A 35 -4.14 3.73 1.36
N THR A 36 -4.51 4.19 2.54
CA THR A 36 -5.53 3.61 3.44
C THR A 36 -6.59 4.67 3.69
N ASP A 37 -7.78 4.27 4.10
CA ASP A 37 -8.95 5.16 4.29
C ASP A 37 -8.92 5.91 5.63
N ASP A 38 -7.72 6.13 6.17
CA ASP A 38 -7.49 6.80 7.43
C ASP A 38 -6.21 7.65 7.36
N VAL A 39 -5.96 8.43 8.40
CA VAL A 39 -4.79 9.33 8.46
C VAL A 39 -3.54 8.69 9.08
N SER A 40 -3.51 7.36 9.26
CA SER A 40 -2.38 6.65 9.87
C SER A 40 -1.07 6.88 9.11
N THR A 41 0.03 7.07 9.83
CA THR A 41 1.36 7.17 9.24
C THR A 41 2.32 6.27 9.99
N ASN A 42 3.37 5.86 9.31
CA ASN A 42 4.48 5.18 9.93
C ASN A 42 5.44 6.21 10.52
N LEU A 43 5.90 5.93 11.73
CA LEU A 43 7.01 6.59 12.39
C LEU A 43 8.21 5.65 12.41
N TRP A 44 9.41 6.21 12.33
CA TRP A 44 10.67 5.48 12.38
C TRP A 44 11.75 6.42 12.89
N PRO A 45 12.63 6.04 13.85
CA PRO A 45 12.88 4.69 14.40
C PRO A 45 12.46 4.49 15.88
N ILE A 46 11.25 4.90 16.27
CA ILE A 46 10.81 4.90 17.69
C ILE A 46 10.38 3.49 18.17
N GLY A 47 10.20 2.54 17.25
CA GLY A 47 9.49 1.27 17.42
C GLY A 47 10.28 0.20 18.13
N ILE A 48 11.55 0.50 18.40
CA ILE A 48 12.38 -0.22 19.36
C ILE A 48 11.65 -0.28 20.72
N PHE A 49 10.95 0.79 21.12
CA PHE A 49 10.33 0.89 22.45
C PHE A 49 8.86 0.47 22.51
N VAL A 50 8.17 0.38 21.37
CA VAL A 50 6.73 0.11 21.31
C VAL A 50 6.37 -1.09 20.44
N ALA A 51 7.25 -2.08 20.40
CA ALA A 51 7.00 -3.36 19.72
C ALA A 51 6.58 -3.25 18.24
N GLY A 52 6.95 -2.17 17.54
CA GLY A 52 6.60 -1.96 16.12
C GLY A 52 5.27 -1.24 15.86
N GLU A 53 4.50 -0.85 16.88
CA GLU A 53 3.21 -0.12 16.75
C GLU A 53 3.31 1.21 15.98
N GLU A 54 4.53 1.73 15.87
CA GLU A 54 4.84 2.92 15.05
C GLU A 54 4.62 2.72 13.55
N LEU A 55 4.61 1.48 13.06
CA LEU A 55 4.40 1.13 11.64
C LEU A 55 2.90 1.10 11.33
N HIS A 56 2.20 2.15 11.75
CA HIS A 56 0.75 2.21 11.82
C HIS A 56 0.10 2.17 10.44
N ASN A 57 0.63 2.88 9.44
CA ASN A 57 0.11 2.82 8.08
C ASN A 57 0.24 1.42 7.45
N ASN A 58 1.31 0.69 7.77
CA ASN A 58 1.44 -0.69 7.32
C ASN A 58 0.43 -1.61 8.01
N HIS A 59 0.21 -1.42 9.32
CA HIS A 59 -0.79 -2.17 10.07
C HIS A 59 -2.21 -1.92 9.53
N HIS A 60 -2.58 -0.66 9.28
CA HIS A 60 -3.89 -0.32 8.68
C HIS A 60 -4.03 -0.84 7.25
N ALA A 61 -2.93 -0.94 6.48
CA ALA A 61 -2.95 -1.57 5.17
C ALA A 61 -3.19 -3.09 5.24
N PHE A 62 -2.70 -3.76 6.29
CA PHE A 62 -2.80 -5.21 6.48
C PHE A 62 -3.17 -5.56 7.93
N PRO A 63 -4.40 -5.27 8.39
CA PRO A 63 -4.76 -5.34 9.81
C PRO A 63 -4.71 -6.76 10.39
N SER A 64 -4.81 -7.78 9.53
CA SER A 64 -4.71 -9.18 9.94
C SER A 64 -3.28 -9.72 9.95
N SER A 65 -2.29 -8.95 9.49
CA SER A 65 -0.87 -9.36 9.48
C SER A 65 -0.28 -9.26 10.88
N ALA A 66 0.37 -10.34 11.32
CA ALA A 66 1.15 -10.33 12.56
C ALA A 66 2.48 -9.56 12.45
N LYS A 67 2.88 -9.20 11.23
CA LYS A 67 4.08 -8.43 10.92
C LYS A 67 3.68 -7.05 10.41
N PHE A 68 4.16 -5.98 11.03
CA PHE A 68 3.86 -4.61 10.63
C PHE A 68 4.92 -4.04 9.69
N SER A 69 6.15 -4.56 9.73
CA SER A 69 7.19 -4.17 8.76
C SER A 69 6.92 -4.64 7.33
N CYS A 70 6.94 -3.68 6.39
CA CYS A 70 6.81 -3.89 4.95
C CYS A 70 8.09 -3.50 4.18
N ARG A 71 9.02 -2.77 4.81
CA ARG A 71 10.33 -2.40 4.25
C ARG A 71 11.47 -3.12 4.98
N PRO A 72 12.59 -3.38 4.29
CA PRO A 72 13.75 -4.04 4.91
C PRO A 72 14.42 -3.20 6.00
N TRP A 73 14.27 -1.87 5.96
CA TRP A 73 14.84 -0.96 6.95
C TRP A 73 13.89 -0.66 8.12
N GLU A 74 12.62 -1.09 8.06
CA GLU A 74 11.68 -0.94 9.16
C GLU A 74 11.96 -2.02 10.21
N VAL A 75 12.29 -1.62 11.44
CA VAL A 75 12.44 -2.58 12.54
C VAL A 75 11.11 -2.78 13.23
N ASP A 76 10.74 -4.04 13.35
CA ASP A 76 9.51 -4.50 13.95
C ASP A 76 9.86 -5.45 15.10
N MET A 77 9.92 -4.88 16.30
CA MET A 77 10.28 -5.61 17.50
C MET A 77 9.19 -6.63 17.88
N GLY A 78 7.91 -6.33 17.62
CA GLY A 78 6.80 -7.27 17.82
C GLY A 78 6.98 -8.53 16.97
N TRP A 79 7.32 -8.35 15.69
CA TRP A 79 7.64 -9.46 14.79
C TRP A 79 8.86 -10.26 15.26
N LEU A 80 9.90 -9.60 15.76
CA LEU A 80 11.05 -10.30 16.33
C LEU A 80 10.64 -11.18 17.52
N HIS A 81 9.87 -10.64 18.47
CA HIS A 81 9.37 -11.40 19.61
C HIS A 81 8.47 -12.58 19.18
N LEU A 82 7.57 -12.37 18.22
CA LEU A 82 6.71 -13.44 17.68
C LEU A 82 7.52 -14.56 17.03
N LYS A 83 8.57 -14.23 16.26
CA LYS A 83 9.48 -15.24 15.71
C LYS A 83 10.18 -16.03 16.80
N VAL A 84 10.65 -15.38 17.87
CA VAL A 84 11.28 -16.07 19.01
C VAL A 84 10.29 -17.00 19.69
N PHE A 85 9.08 -16.54 20.01
CA PHE A 85 8.06 -17.39 20.64
C PHE A 85 7.61 -18.53 19.73
N SER A 86 7.51 -18.30 18.41
CA SER A 86 7.21 -19.37 17.46
C SER A 86 8.34 -20.40 17.38
N ALA A 87 9.60 -19.98 17.42
CA ALA A 87 10.75 -20.89 17.42
C ALA A 87 10.83 -21.73 18.72
N LEU A 88 10.37 -21.17 19.83
CA LEU A 88 10.25 -21.87 21.12
C LEU A 88 8.97 -22.74 21.23
N GLY A 89 8.11 -22.77 20.20
CA GLY A 89 6.85 -23.52 20.22
C GLY A 89 5.75 -22.91 21.10
N LEU A 90 5.92 -21.67 21.57
CA LEU A 90 5.00 -20.97 22.45
C LEU A 90 3.89 -20.22 21.70
N ALA A 91 4.08 -19.96 20.41
CA ALA A 91 3.11 -19.25 19.58
C ALA A 91 3.06 -19.83 18.15
N LYS A 92 1.92 -19.66 17.47
CA LYS A 92 1.77 -19.98 16.05
C LYS A 92 1.41 -18.71 15.28
N ILE A 93 2.25 -18.32 14.33
CA ILE A 93 1.97 -17.19 13.44
C ILE A 93 0.91 -17.62 12.43
N LYS A 94 -0.25 -16.98 12.46
CA LYS A 94 -1.40 -17.37 11.62
C LYS A 94 -1.40 -16.70 10.24
N ARG A 95 -1.11 -15.40 10.20
CA ARG A 95 -1.23 -14.57 9.00
C ARG A 95 -0.12 -13.55 8.93
N VAL A 96 0.37 -13.33 7.72
CA VAL A 96 1.30 -12.26 7.35
C VAL A 96 0.74 -11.62 6.10
N ALA A 97 0.98 -10.32 5.91
CA ALA A 97 0.63 -9.62 4.69
C ALA A 97 1.07 -10.43 3.45
N PRO A 98 0.19 -10.60 2.46
CA PRO A 98 0.49 -11.40 1.29
C PRO A 98 1.65 -10.77 0.51
N VAL A 99 2.46 -11.61 -0.11
CA VAL A 99 3.48 -11.17 -1.07
C VAL A 99 2.96 -11.53 -2.46
N PRO A 100 2.90 -10.58 -3.41
CA PRO A 100 2.51 -10.90 -4.78
C PRO A 100 3.43 -11.98 -5.37
N GLU A 101 2.85 -13.12 -5.75
CA GLU A 101 3.54 -14.15 -6.52
C GLU A 101 3.23 -13.94 -8.00
N MET A 102 4.26 -13.97 -8.83
CA MET A 102 4.14 -13.67 -10.26
C MET A 102 4.62 -14.86 -11.09
N ASN A 103 3.93 -15.13 -12.19
CA ASN A 103 4.36 -16.01 -13.27
C ASN A 103 5.38 -15.30 -14.17
N LEU A 104 6.25 -16.07 -14.82
CA LEU A 104 7.24 -15.53 -15.76
C LEU A 104 6.59 -14.95 -17.02
N GLU A 105 5.57 -15.64 -17.53
CA GLU A 105 4.83 -15.24 -18.73
C GLU A 105 3.46 -14.69 -18.33
N PRO A 106 3.12 -13.44 -18.71
CA PRO A 106 1.79 -12.88 -18.50
C PRO A 106 0.72 -13.68 -19.27
N SER A 107 -0.46 -13.83 -18.66
CA SER A 107 -1.62 -14.46 -19.30
C SER A 107 -2.91 -13.75 -18.91
N ALA A 108 -3.96 -13.90 -19.70
CA ALA A 108 -5.26 -13.33 -19.38
C ALA A 108 -5.72 -13.80 -17.99
N PRO A 109 -6.06 -12.88 -17.06
CA PRO A 109 -6.34 -13.26 -15.67
C PRO A 109 -7.58 -14.13 -15.62
N ASP A 110 -7.54 -15.20 -14.83
CA ASP A 110 -8.69 -16.02 -14.45
C ASP A 110 -9.23 -15.59 -13.07
N VAL A 111 -10.24 -16.31 -12.56
CA VAL A 111 -10.88 -15.97 -11.28
C VAL A 111 -9.89 -16.06 -10.11
N ASP A 112 -8.93 -16.98 -10.16
CA ASP A 112 -7.95 -17.15 -9.10
C ASP A 112 -6.85 -16.07 -9.15
N ALA A 113 -6.42 -15.67 -10.35
CA ALA A 113 -5.56 -14.49 -10.51
C ALA A 113 -6.27 -13.22 -10.04
N LEU A 114 -7.56 -13.04 -10.35
CA LEU A 114 -8.37 -11.92 -9.85
C LEU A 114 -8.36 -11.88 -8.31
N ARG A 115 -8.63 -13.01 -7.65
CA ARG A 115 -8.57 -13.11 -6.18
C ARG A 115 -7.19 -12.72 -5.65
N ALA A 116 -6.12 -13.22 -6.28
CA ALA A 116 -4.76 -12.89 -5.91
C ALA A 116 -4.47 -11.38 -6.04
N ILE A 117 -4.95 -10.73 -7.10
CA ILE A 117 -4.84 -9.28 -7.32
C ILE A 117 -5.58 -8.51 -6.20
N ILE A 118 -6.83 -8.87 -5.90
CA ILE A 118 -7.65 -8.20 -4.87
C ILE A 118 -7.03 -8.34 -3.48
N VAL A 119 -6.53 -9.53 -3.13
CA VAL A 119 -5.82 -9.79 -1.88
C VAL A 119 -4.56 -8.92 -1.78
N ASN A 120 -3.91 -8.66 -2.90
CA ASN A 120 -2.71 -7.83 -3.00
C ASN A 120 -2.97 -6.37 -3.43
N ARG A 121 -4.23 -5.88 -3.36
CA ARG A 121 -4.61 -4.55 -3.90
C ARG A 121 -3.74 -3.40 -3.40
N MET A 122 -3.30 -3.46 -2.15
CA MET A 122 -2.41 -2.45 -1.56
C MET A 122 -1.04 -2.41 -2.25
N HIS A 123 -0.51 -3.58 -2.62
CA HIS A 123 0.71 -3.70 -3.41
C HIS A 123 0.50 -3.26 -4.86
N VAL A 124 -0.66 -3.61 -5.44
CA VAL A 124 -1.04 -3.24 -6.81
C VAL A 124 -1.13 -1.73 -6.97
N LEU A 125 -1.89 -1.04 -6.12
CA LEU A 125 -2.04 0.42 -6.15
C LEU A 125 -0.72 1.14 -5.87
N ARG A 126 0.08 0.61 -4.94
CA ARG A 126 1.42 1.13 -4.69
C ARG A 126 2.32 0.97 -5.92
N HIS A 127 2.30 -0.20 -6.57
CA HIS A 127 3.06 -0.46 -7.78
C HIS A 127 2.62 0.49 -8.89
N TYR A 128 1.32 0.72 -9.07
CA TYR A 128 0.75 1.64 -10.05
C TYR A 128 1.30 3.07 -9.89
N THR A 129 1.31 3.60 -8.67
CA THR A 129 1.88 4.94 -8.41
C THR A 129 3.35 5.03 -8.83
N HIS A 130 4.14 3.99 -8.57
CA HIS A 130 5.57 3.98 -8.84
C HIS A 130 5.96 3.65 -10.29
N SER A 131 5.17 2.83 -11.00
CA SER A 131 5.43 2.36 -12.37
C SER A 131 4.69 3.17 -13.43
N VAL A 132 3.55 3.78 -13.09
CA VAL A 132 2.71 4.50 -14.04
C VAL A 132 2.71 6.01 -13.74
N ILE A 133 2.20 6.43 -12.57
CA ILE A 133 1.94 7.86 -12.31
C ILE A 133 3.22 8.68 -12.21
N LEU A 134 4.15 8.28 -11.34
CA LEU A 134 5.39 9.04 -11.14
C LEU A 134 6.25 9.07 -12.41
N PRO A 135 6.39 7.97 -13.19
CA PRO A 135 7.06 8.02 -14.48
C PRO A 135 6.34 8.89 -15.53
N ALA A 136 5.01 8.90 -15.58
CA ALA A 136 4.26 9.80 -16.45
C ALA A 136 4.55 11.27 -16.12
N LEU A 137 4.44 11.65 -14.85
CA LEU A 137 4.77 12.99 -14.38
C LEU A 137 6.23 13.37 -14.67
N ARG A 138 7.18 12.44 -14.48
CA ARG A 138 8.60 12.68 -14.82
C ARG A 138 8.81 12.98 -16.31
N ARG A 139 8.10 12.25 -17.19
CA ARG A 139 8.19 12.46 -18.64
C ARG A 139 7.67 13.85 -19.02
N ASP A 140 6.55 14.27 -18.44
CA ASP A 140 5.95 15.58 -18.72
C ASP A 140 6.79 16.74 -18.17
N LEU A 141 7.44 16.54 -17.01
CA LEU A 141 8.34 17.54 -16.42
C LEU A 141 9.68 17.68 -17.18
N GLY A 142 10.09 16.68 -17.95
CA GLY A 142 11.35 16.70 -18.70
C GLY A 142 12.60 16.61 -17.79
N ASN A 143 13.65 17.36 -18.13
CA ASN A 143 14.94 17.29 -17.45
C ASN A 143 14.82 17.54 -15.93
N SER A 144 15.68 16.86 -15.18
CA SER A 144 15.60 16.78 -13.72
C SER A 144 16.20 18.01 -13.04
N ASP A 145 15.55 19.16 -13.19
CA ASP A 145 15.88 20.37 -12.44
C ASP A 145 15.35 20.31 -11.00
N GLN A 146 15.93 21.11 -10.11
CA GLN A 146 15.59 21.13 -8.68
C GLN A 146 14.09 21.34 -8.46
N LYS A 147 13.45 22.21 -9.24
CA LYS A 147 11.99 22.46 -9.19
C LYS A 147 11.18 21.20 -9.51
N ASN A 148 11.54 20.48 -10.56
CA ASN A 148 10.84 19.27 -11.01
C ASN A 148 10.96 18.15 -9.95
N SER A 149 12.13 18.02 -9.33
CA SER A 149 12.34 17.06 -8.23
C SER A 149 11.41 17.29 -7.04
N VAL A 150 11.12 18.56 -6.72
CA VAL A 150 10.21 18.95 -5.64
C VAL A 150 8.77 18.56 -5.98
N ILE A 151 8.32 18.84 -7.21
CA ILE A 151 6.98 18.48 -7.69
C ILE A 151 6.78 16.96 -7.62
N ILE A 152 7.74 16.16 -8.11
CA ILE A 152 7.67 14.69 -8.06
C ILE A 152 7.59 14.19 -6.62
N ARG A 153 8.39 14.74 -5.71
CA ARG A 153 8.37 14.38 -4.30
C ARG A 153 7.04 14.73 -3.63
N GLN A 154 6.48 15.89 -3.96
CA GLN A 154 5.17 16.33 -3.48
C GLN A 154 4.06 15.43 -4.02
N ALA A 155 4.02 15.20 -5.34
CA ALA A 155 3.06 14.28 -5.97
C ALA A 155 3.13 12.89 -5.32
N LYS A 156 4.34 12.33 -5.16
CA LYS A 156 4.53 11.04 -4.47
C LYS A 156 3.92 11.06 -3.07
N LYS A 157 4.12 12.13 -2.30
CA LYS A 157 3.54 12.25 -0.96
C LYS A 157 2.02 12.28 -1.05
N LEU A 158 1.45 13.18 -1.86
CA LEU A 158 0.00 13.37 -1.96
C LEU A 158 -0.72 12.12 -2.47
N LEU A 159 -0.16 11.39 -3.43
CA LEU A 159 -0.72 10.16 -4.00
C LEU A 159 -0.66 8.94 -3.07
N THR A 160 -0.05 9.06 -1.88
CA THR A 160 -0.12 8.04 -0.82
C THR A 160 -1.27 8.27 0.17
N TRP A 161 -2.05 9.33 -0.03
CA TRP A 161 -3.21 9.67 0.77
C TRP A 161 -4.48 9.45 -0.04
N HIS A 162 -5.51 8.96 0.64
CA HIS A 162 -6.85 8.96 0.10
C HIS A 162 -7.28 10.43 -0.12
N PRO A 163 -7.91 10.80 -1.25
CA PRO A 163 -8.28 12.20 -1.51
C PRO A 163 -9.15 12.83 -0.41
N GLY A 164 -10.03 12.03 0.21
CA GLY A 164 -10.85 12.46 1.35
C GLY A 164 -10.08 12.75 2.64
N MET A 165 -8.82 12.33 2.75
CA MET A 165 -7.95 12.50 3.91
C MET A 165 -6.97 13.67 3.77
N LEU A 166 -6.92 14.31 2.59
CA LEU A 166 -6.08 15.48 2.36
C LEU A 166 -6.74 16.75 2.93
N ASP A 167 -5.93 17.65 3.51
CA ASP A 167 -6.36 19.02 3.79
C ASP A 167 -6.60 19.81 2.49
N GLU A 168 -7.35 20.91 2.56
CA GLU A 168 -7.73 21.69 1.38
C GLU A 168 -6.52 22.25 0.59
N VAL A 169 -5.44 22.62 1.27
CA VAL A 169 -4.22 23.12 0.60
C VAL A 169 -3.53 21.98 -0.16
N SER A 170 -3.47 20.80 0.44
CA SER A 170 -2.89 19.60 -0.17
C SER A 170 -3.75 19.09 -1.33
N LYS A 171 -5.09 19.17 -1.24
CA LYS A 171 -6.01 18.88 -2.35
C LYS A 171 -5.79 19.84 -3.51
N GLN A 172 -5.75 21.15 -3.26
CA GLN A 172 -5.49 22.16 -4.29
C GLN A 172 -4.16 21.92 -5.01
N ARG A 173 -3.08 21.64 -4.26
CA ARG A 173 -1.79 21.29 -4.87
C ARG A 173 -1.84 20.03 -5.73
N LEU A 174 -2.59 19.02 -5.32
CA LEU A 174 -2.77 17.83 -6.14
C LEU A 174 -3.52 18.17 -7.43
N LEU A 175 -4.59 18.97 -7.34
CA LEU A 175 -5.35 19.44 -8.49
C LEU A 175 -4.48 20.24 -9.46
N GLU A 176 -3.66 21.17 -8.98
CA GLU A 176 -2.70 21.93 -9.80
C GLU A 176 -1.75 21.01 -10.58
N ILE A 177 -1.25 19.94 -9.94
CA ILE A 177 -0.39 18.95 -10.62
C ILE A 177 -1.19 18.18 -11.67
N VAL A 178 -2.43 17.80 -11.38
CA VAL A 178 -3.27 17.03 -12.31
C VAL A 178 -3.66 17.86 -13.52
N GLU A 179 -4.10 19.11 -13.32
CA GLU A 179 -4.50 20.03 -14.37
C GLU A 179 -3.31 20.50 -15.23
N GLY A 180 -2.12 20.59 -14.63
CA GLY A 180 -0.91 20.98 -15.35
C GLY A 180 -0.38 19.93 -16.33
N TYR A 181 -0.77 18.65 -16.19
CA TYR A 181 -0.17 17.54 -16.92
C TYR A 181 -1.21 16.53 -17.44
N PRO A 182 -1.63 16.62 -18.72
CA PRO A 182 -2.66 15.75 -19.29
C PRO A 182 -2.36 14.25 -19.17
N SER A 183 -1.09 13.84 -19.27
CA SER A 183 -0.73 12.43 -19.15
C SER A 183 -0.99 11.90 -17.73
N VAL A 184 -0.78 12.74 -16.71
CA VAL A 184 -1.06 12.44 -15.31
C VAL A 184 -2.56 12.30 -15.08
N GLN A 185 -3.37 13.18 -15.68
CA GLN A 185 -4.83 13.08 -15.64
C GLN A 185 -5.31 11.75 -16.23
N THR A 186 -4.81 11.36 -17.41
CA THR A 186 -5.16 10.07 -18.03
C THR A 186 -4.82 8.89 -17.13
N VAL A 187 -3.60 8.81 -16.62
CA VAL A 187 -3.21 7.66 -15.77
C VAL A 187 -3.92 7.66 -14.41
N LEU A 188 -4.34 8.82 -13.89
CA LEU A 188 -5.18 8.87 -12.69
C LEU A 188 -6.61 8.40 -12.96
N ALA A 189 -7.17 8.70 -14.13
CA ALA A 189 -8.47 8.16 -14.53
C ALA A 189 -8.43 6.62 -14.57
N PHE A 190 -7.42 6.03 -15.19
CA PHE A 190 -7.20 4.56 -15.19
C PHE A 190 -7.04 4.00 -13.77
N ARG A 191 -6.35 4.72 -12.88
CA ARG A 191 -6.21 4.30 -11.47
C ARG A 191 -7.55 4.26 -10.75
N ASN A 192 -8.37 5.30 -10.95
CA ASN A 192 -9.67 5.40 -10.30
C ASN A 192 -10.61 4.31 -10.84
N GLU A 193 -10.65 4.09 -12.16
CA GLU A 193 -11.38 2.96 -12.75
C GLU A 193 -10.97 1.64 -12.11
N LEU A 194 -9.66 1.39 -11.95
CA LEU A 194 -9.14 0.17 -11.33
C LEU A 194 -9.56 0.03 -9.86
N LYS A 195 -9.56 1.14 -9.11
CA LYS A 195 -9.95 1.17 -7.69
C LYS A 195 -11.45 0.88 -7.53
N ASP A 196 -12.28 1.47 -8.39
CA ASP A 196 -13.72 1.27 -8.42
C ASP A 196 -14.09 -0.21 -8.69
N LEU A 197 -13.26 -0.94 -9.44
CA LEU A 197 -13.48 -2.38 -9.70
C LEU A 197 -13.57 -3.23 -8.42
N TRP A 198 -12.81 -2.93 -7.37
CA TRP A 198 -12.87 -3.76 -6.15
C TRP A 198 -13.49 -3.06 -4.95
N GLU A 199 -13.82 -1.78 -5.06
CA GLU A 199 -14.63 -1.04 -4.08
C GLU A 199 -16.13 -1.06 -4.42
N GLY A 200 -16.47 -1.28 -5.70
CA GLY A 200 -17.85 -1.35 -6.16
C GLY A 200 -18.60 -2.61 -5.74
N SER A 201 -19.93 -2.50 -5.68
CA SER A 201 -20.86 -3.61 -5.41
C SER A 201 -20.99 -4.52 -6.65
N HIS A 202 -20.01 -5.41 -6.85
CA HIS A 202 -20.06 -6.36 -7.96
C HIS A 202 -21.00 -7.53 -7.64
N SER A 203 -21.78 -7.95 -8.64
CA SER A 203 -22.75 -9.05 -8.48
C SER A 203 -22.11 -10.43 -8.45
N SER A 204 -20.90 -10.58 -9.03
CA SER A 204 -20.17 -11.85 -9.13
C SER A 204 -18.68 -11.64 -9.42
N ASN A 205 -17.86 -12.67 -9.14
CA ASN A 205 -16.43 -12.66 -9.50
C ASN A 205 -16.22 -12.67 -11.02
N GLU A 206 -17.15 -13.26 -11.77
CA GLU A 206 -17.12 -13.35 -13.22
C GLU A 206 -17.32 -11.98 -13.87
N SER A 207 -18.26 -11.17 -13.36
CA SER A 207 -18.44 -9.78 -13.80
C SER A 207 -17.17 -8.97 -13.53
N LEU A 208 -16.65 -9.06 -12.30
CA LEU A 208 -15.43 -8.36 -11.91
C LEU A 208 -14.21 -8.79 -12.75
N LEU A 209 -14.11 -10.07 -13.10
CA LEU A 209 -13.07 -10.57 -13.99
C LEU A 209 -13.21 -9.99 -15.41
N ALA A 210 -14.43 -9.90 -15.93
CA ALA A 210 -14.68 -9.28 -17.23
C ALA A 210 -14.28 -7.80 -17.22
N ASP A 211 -14.63 -7.08 -16.15
CA ASP A 211 -14.28 -5.66 -16.00
C ASP A 211 -12.75 -5.46 -15.87
N LEU A 212 -12.05 -6.33 -15.13
CA LEU A 212 -10.60 -6.33 -15.06
C LEU A 212 -9.95 -6.58 -16.42
N ARG A 213 -10.46 -7.56 -17.18
CA ARG A 213 -9.96 -7.84 -18.55
C ARG A 213 -10.20 -6.66 -19.49
N ASN A 214 -11.36 -6.02 -19.38
CA ASN A 214 -11.65 -4.80 -20.14
C ASN A 214 -10.69 -3.67 -19.77
N TRP A 215 -10.39 -3.50 -18.49
CA TRP A 215 -9.40 -2.52 -18.02
C TRP A 215 -8.01 -2.79 -18.61
N CYS A 216 -7.55 -4.06 -18.59
CA CYS A 216 -6.28 -4.46 -19.19
C CYS A 216 -6.24 -4.16 -20.71
N ALA A 217 -7.31 -4.51 -21.44
CA ALA A 217 -7.41 -4.24 -22.87
C ALA A 217 -7.37 -2.73 -23.19
N LYS A 218 -8.08 -1.89 -22.41
CA LYS A 218 -7.99 -0.42 -22.52
C LYS A 218 -6.57 0.08 -22.25
N ALA A 219 -5.91 -0.46 -21.23
CA ALA A 219 -4.56 -0.06 -20.84
C ALA A 219 -3.54 -0.40 -21.94
N GLU A 220 -3.69 -1.56 -22.58
CA GLU A 220 -2.89 -2.01 -23.72
C GLU A 220 -3.08 -1.11 -24.96
N ALA A 221 -4.34 -0.78 -25.27
CA ALA A 221 -4.70 0.07 -26.40
C ALA A 221 -4.40 1.57 -26.17
N SER A 222 -4.06 1.98 -24.95
CA SER A 222 -3.87 3.40 -24.59
C SER A 222 -2.69 4.09 -25.26
N GLY A 223 -1.72 3.33 -25.80
CA GLY A 223 -0.45 3.85 -26.29
C GLY A 223 0.49 4.37 -25.18
N ASN A 224 0.07 4.33 -23.91
CA ASN A 224 0.91 4.71 -22.77
C ASN A 224 1.70 3.51 -22.29
N LYS A 225 3.02 3.55 -22.51
CA LYS A 225 3.94 2.48 -22.11
C LYS A 225 3.80 2.05 -20.64
N GLY A 226 3.57 3.00 -19.72
CA GLY A 226 3.40 2.66 -18.30
C GLY A 226 2.11 1.87 -18.03
N LEU A 227 1.01 2.20 -18.71
CA LEU A 227 -0.25 1.46 -18.61
C LEU A 227 -0.13 0.06 -19.24
N GLN A 228 0.55 -0.04 -20.37
CA GLN A 228 0.82 -1.32 -21.05
C GLN A 228 1.65 -2.25 -20.16
N GLU A 229 2.77 -1.77 -19.61
CA GLU A 229 3.61 -2.54 -18.69
C GLU A 229 2.85 -2.92 -17.41
N PHE A 230 2.00 -2.03 -16.91
CA PHE A 230 1.17 -2.33 -15.74
C PHE A 230 0.08 -3.38 -16.04
N SER A 231 -0.51 -3.37 -17.25
CA SER A 231 -1.42 -4.44 -17.69
C SER A 231 -0.72 -5.80 -17.66
N SER A 232 0.51 -5.88 -18.21
CA SER A 232 1.34 -7.09 -18.15
C SER A 232 1.69 -7.49 -16.71
N TYR A 233 1.91 -6.52 -15.83
CA TYR A 233 2.10 -6.77 -14.40
C TYR A 233 0.86 -7.41 -13.75
N LEU A 234 -0.35 -6.91 -14.02
CA LEU A 234 -1.57 -7.55 -13.52
C LEU A 234 -1.74 -8.98 -14.07
N GLN A 235 -1.45 -9.17 -15.35
CA GLN A 235 -1.56 -10.46 -16.04
C GLN A 235 -0.52 -11.49 -15.62
N SER A 236 0.54 -11.07 -14.91
CA SER A 236 1.53 -11.99 -14.37
C SER A 236 1.20 -12.46 -12.96
N PHE A 237 0.11 -12.00 -12.31
CA PHE A 237 -0.27 -12.53 -11.00
C PHE A 237 -0.53 -14.03 -11.09
N ARG A 238 0.09 -14.79 -10.19
CA ARG A 238 -0.07 -16.23 -10.14
C ARG A 238 -1.47 -16.60 -9.66
N SER A 239 -2.18 -17.38 -10.47
CA SER A 239 -3.40 -18.06 -10.06
C SER A 239 -3.08 -19.07 -8.97
N ILE A 240 -3.54 -18.80 -7.74
CA ILE A 240 -3.48 -19.76 -6.65
C ILE A 240 -4.90 -20.31 -6.50
N PRO A 241 -5.15 -21.56 -6.93
CA PRO A 241 -6.48 -22.15 -6.75
C PRO A 241 -6.83 -22.11 -5.28
N ALA A 242 -8.08 -21.76 -4.97
CA ALA A 242 -8.62 -21.93 -3.64
C ALA A 242 -8.54 -23.42 -3.30
N THR A 243 -7.49 -23.83 -2.59
CA THR A 243 -7.36 -25.21 -2.11
C THR A 243 -8.58 -25.54 -1.26
N ALA A 244 -9.21 -26.67 -1.59
CA ALA A 244 -10.32 -27.32 -0.90
C ALA A 244 -10.13 -27.44 0.62
#